data_AF-A0A3P6CEP0-F1
#
_entry.id   AF-A0A3P6CEP0-F1
#
_cell.length_a   1.000
_cell.length_b   1.000
_cell.length_c   1.000
_cell.angle_alpha   90.00
_cell.angle_beta   90.00
_cell.angle_gamma   90.00
#
_symmetry.space_group_name_H-M   'P 1'
#
loop_
_entity.id
_entity.type
_entity.pdbx_description
1 polymer ?
#
loop_
_entity_poly.entity_id
_entity_poly.type
_entity_poly.pdbx_seq_one_letter_code
_entity_poly.pdbx_strand_id
1 'polypeptide(L)'
;MHRNNNKKSLNISSMFQTFIPDSNIFSRRCIWVNGPVIVGAGPSGLAVAAGLKREGVPFIILERANCIASLWQNRTYDRLKLHLPKQFCQLPNFPFPEDYPEYPTKFQFIQYLEEYATHFDINPKYNETVQSAKYDETFGLWRVKTISKSGQLGSCEFEYICRWLVVATGENAEKVVPDFEGLEDFGGDVLHAGDYKSGGRYQGKKVLVVGCGNSGMEVSLDLYNHGANPSMVVRSSVHVLPREILGKSTFELGVTMMKWMPVWLADKTLLLLARIVLGNTDKYGLKRPTIGPLELKNKEGKTPVLDIGALPKIRAGKIKIVPGIIKFGRGIVELVDGRVLDIDSVILATGYRSNVPSWLKDNDFFSDDGIPKNPFPNGWKGEAGLYAVGFTRKGLFGASLDAMSVAHDIANRWKEESKQQKKTAAARHRRCISHF
;
A
#
# COMPACT_ATOMS: atom_id res chain seq x y z
N MET A 1 -91.61 -14.76 8.24
CA MET A 1 -91.90 -16.12 7.74
C MET A 1 -90.66 -16.67 7.05
N HIS A 2 -90.26 -17.88 7.44
CA HIS A 2 -89.25 -18.76 6.81
C HIS A 2 -89.22 -18.68 5.27
N ARG A 3 -88.10 -18.90 4.55
CA ARG A 3 -87.18 -20.04 4.63
C ARG A 3 -85.93 -19.77 3.76
N ASN A 4 -84.79 -20.27 4.23
CA ASN A 4 -83.52 -20.46 3.50
C ASN A 4 -83.68 -21.36 2.25
N ASN A 5 -82.92 -21.10 1.18
CA ASN A 5 -81.83 -21.98 0.72
C ASN A 5 -81.14 -21.55 -0.60
N ASN A 6 -79.82 -21.30 -0.50
CA ASN A 6 -78.71 -21.83 -1.32
C ASN A 6 -78.69 -21.67 -2.86
N LYS A 7 -77.70 -20.91 -3.38
CA LYS A 7 -76.40 -21.46 -3.86
C LYS A 7 -75.41 -20.38 -4.36
N LYS A 8 -74.26 -20.33 -3.67
CA LYS A 8 -72.87 -20.12 -4.11
C LYS A 8 -72.57 -19.37 -5.43
N SER A 9 -71.81 -18.29 -5.28
CA SER A 9 -70.59 -18.05 -6.07
C SER A 9 -69.57 -17.30 -5.21
N LEU A 10 -68.39 -17.90 -4.98
CA LEU A 10 -67.26 -17.24 -4.34
C LEU A 10 -66.85 -16.00 -5.14
N ASN A 11 -66.58 -14.88 -4.47
CA ASN A 11 -65.73 -13.85 -5.06
C ASN A 11 -64.66 -13.41 -4.06
N ILE A 12 -63.44 -13.47 -4.55
CA ILE A 12 -62.17 -13.44 -3.82
C ILE A 12 -61.87 -11.98 -3.46
N SER A 13 -61.96 -11.65 -2.19
CA SER A 13 -61.54 -10.36 -1.64
C SER A 13 -60.57 -10.58 -0.48
N SER A 14 -59.37 -11.07 -0.79
CA SER A 14 -58.21 -10.99 0.12
C SER A 14 -56.91 -11.20 -0.66
N MET A 15 -56.54 -10.27 -1.54
CA MET A 15 -55.18 -10.23 -2.10
C MET A 15 -54.87 -8.84 -2.67
N PHE A 16 -54.66 -7.87 -1.77
CA PHE A 16 -53.94 -6.64 -2.11
C PHE A 16 -52.96 -6.32 -0.99
N GLN A 17 -51.93 -7.15 -0.92
CA GLN A 17 -50.67 -6.74 -0.31
C GLN A 17 -49.93 -5.97 -1.43
N THR A 18 -49.94 -4.66 -1.31
CA THR A 18 -49.18 -3.73 -2.16
C THR A 18 -47.70 -4.12 -2.14
N PHE A 19 -47.25 -4.84 -3.17
CA PHE A 19 -45.85 -4.91 -3.54
C PHE A 19 -45.43 -3.52 -4.02
N ILE A 20 -44.78 -2.76 -3.13
CA ILE A 20 -43.94 -1.64 -3.52
C ILE A 20 -42.76 -2.26 -4.28
N PRO A 21 -42.52 -1.95 -5.57
CA PRO A 21 -41.32 -2.42 -6.22
C PRO A 21 -40.13 -1.70 -5.59
N ASP A 22 -39.17 -2.47 -5.06
CA ASP A 22 -37.88 -1.99 -4.62
C ASP A 22 -37.24 -1.12 -5.72
N SER A 23 -37.22 0.19 -5.49
CA SER A 23 -36.68 1.22 -6.39
C SER A 23 -35.14 1.25 -6.39
N ASN A 24 -34.48 0.11 -6.20
CA ASN A 24 -33.01 0.00 -6.10
C ASN A 24 -32.35 -0.66 -7.32
N ILE A 25 -33.11 -1.03 -8.34
CA ILE A 25 -32.59 -1.79 -9.49
C ILE A 25 -31.92 -0.88 -10.54
N PHE A 26 -32.15 0.44 -10.51
CA PHE A 26 -31.68 1.35 -11.58
C PHE A 26 -30.44 2.21 -11.26
N SER A 27 -29.76 2.03 -10.12
CA SER A 27 -28.53 2.81 -9.82
C SER A 27 -27.21 2.10 -10.18
N ARG A 28 -27.22 0.77 -10.35
CA ARG A 28 -26.02 -0.02 -10.61
C ARG A 28 -25.72 -0.10 -12.10
N ARG A 29 -24.66 0.56 -12.53
CA ARG A 29 -24.18 0.50 -13.93
C ARG A 29 -23.16 -0.63 -14.07
N CYS A 30 -23.45 -1.61 -14.93
CA CYS A 30 -22.54 -2.69 -15.26
C CYS A 30 -21.63 -2.28 -16.43
N ILE A 31 -20.32 -2.51 -16.30
CA ILE A 31 -19.30 -2.16 -17.29
C ILE A 31 -18.48 -3.39 -17.63
N TRP A 32 -18.51 -3.80 -18.89
CA TRP A 32 -17.61 -4.84 -19.40
C TRP A 32 -16.25 -4.27 -19.72
N VAL A 33 -15.20 -4.90 -19.18
CA VAL A 33 -13.81 -4.49 -19.40
C VAL A 33 -13.11 -5.57 -20.23
N ASN A 34 -12.66 -5.19 -21.42
CA ASN A 34 -11.98 -6.09 -22.35
C ASN A 34 -10.55 -6.47 -21.92
N GLY A 35 -10.07 -6.04 -20.76
CA GLY A 35 -8.74 -6.38 -20.25
C GLY A 35 -8.70 -6.37 -18.73
N PRO A 36 -7.53 -6.22 -18.10
CA PRO A 36 -7.45 -6.23 -16.66
C PRO A 36 -8.09 -4.99 -16.02
N VAL A 37 -8.73 -5.21 -14.88
CA VAL A 37 -9.04 -4.16 -13.90
C VAL A 37 -7.87 -4.08 -12.92
N ILE A 38 -7.21 -2.94 -12.87
CA ILE A 38 -6.11 -2.64 -11.96
C ILE A 38 -6.66 -1.83 -10.78
N VAL A 39 -6.48 -2.31 -9.56
CA VAL A 39 -6.96 -1.65 -8.35
C VAL A 39 -5.81 -0.90 -7.68
N GLY A 40 -5.82 0.44 -7.81
CA GLY A 40 -4.82 1.35 -7.25
C GLY A 40 -3.94 2.00 -8.33
N ALA A 41 -3.79 3.32 -8.25
CA ALA A 41 -2.92 4.14 -9.11
C ALA A 41 -1.65 4.61 -8.38
N GLY A 42 -1.12 3.76 -7.48
CA GLY A 42 0.22 3.93 -6.93
C GLY A 42 1.32 3.46 -7.89
N PRO A 43 2.60 3.51 -7.46
CA PRO A 43 3.73 3.08 -8.30
C PRO A 43 3.55 1.69 -8.91
N SER A 44 3.01 0.73 -8.14
CA SER A 44 2.70 -0.63 -8.61
C SER A 44 1.70 -0.65 -9.77
N GLY A 45 0.59 0.08 -9.66
CA GLY A 45 -0.46 0.10 -10.67
C GLY A 45 -0.01 0.82 -11.94
N LEU A 46 0.72 1.93 -11.79
CA LEU A 46 1.32 2.66 -12.91
C LEU A 46 2.32 1.78 -13.67
N ALA A 47 3.19 1.06 -12.97
CA ALA A 47 4.18 0.17 -13.60
C ALA A 47 3.53 -0.95 -14.43
N VAL A 48 2.45 -1.57 -13.91
CA VAL A 48 1.71 -2.60 -14.66
C VAL A 48 1.04 -2.00 -15.88
N ALA A 49 0.36 -0.85 -15.71
CA ALA A 49 -0.32 -0.16 -16.78
C ALA A 49 0.62 0.25 -17.92
N ALA A 50 1.82 0.74 -17.60
CA ALA A 50 2.85 1.03 -18.60
C ALA A 50 3.28 -0.22 -19.37
N GLY A 51 3.50 -1.35 -18.67
CA GLY A 51 3.79 -2.63 -19.31
C GLY A 51 2.69 -3.08 -20.26
N LEU A 52 1.43 -3.02 -19.83
CA LEU A 52 0.27 -3.37 -20.65
C LEU A 52 0.08 -2.44 -21.85
N LYS A 53 0.28 -1.13 -21.66
CA LYS A 53 0.22 -0.12 -22.73
C LYS A 53 1.21 -0.45 -23.84
N ARG A 54 2.46 -0.75 -23.48
CA ARG A 54 3.51 -1.12 -24.44
C ARG A 54 3.17 -2.39 -25.23
N GLU A 55 2.48 -3.33 -24.60
CA GLU A 55 2.04 -4.58 -25.23
C GLU A 55 0.70 -4.44 -26.01
N GLY A 56 0.10 -3.24 -26.01
CA GLY A 56 -1.18 -2.98 -26.68
C GLY A 56 -2.38 -3.68 -26.04
N VAL A 57 -2.31 -4.00 -24.75
CA VAL A 57 -3.42 -4.61 -23.99
C VAL A 57 -4.29 -3.49 -23.43
N PRO A 58 -5.61 -3.45 -23.70
CA PRO A 58 -6.51 -2.48 -23.09
C PRO A 58 -6.64 -2.76 -21.59
N PHE A 59 -6.78 -1.74 -20.75
CA PHE A 59 -6.94 -1.91 -19.30
C PHE A 59 -7.75 -0.75 -18.70
N ILE A 60 -8.14 -0.90 -17.45
CA ILE A 60 -8.70 0.18 -16.63
C ILE A 60 -8.01 0.20 -15.27
N ILE A 61 -7.74 1.40 -14.74
CA ILE A 61 -7.25 1.58 -13.36
C ILE A 61 -8.34 2.25 -12.55
N LEU A 62 -8.65 1.70 -11.39
CA LEU A 62 -9.59 2.26 -10.42
C LEU A 62 -8.80 2.81 -9.23
N GLU A 63 -8.93 4.10 -8.95
CA GLU A 63 -8.24 4.78 -7.85
C GLU A 63 -9.26 5.48 -6.94
N ARG A 64 -9.14 5.21 -5.63
CA ARG A 64 -10.04 5.78 -4.63
C ARG A 64 -9.82 7.28 -4.43
N ALA A 65 -8.60 7.76 -4.61
CA ALA A 65 -8.23 9.16 -4.48
C ALA A 65 -8.52 9.96 -5.77
N ASN A 66 -8.39 11.26 -5.67
CA ASN A 66 -8.50 12.20 -6.78
C ASN A 66 -7.17 12.39 -7.56
N CYS A 67 -6.13 11.62 -7.24
CA CYS A 67 -4.80 11.74 -7.84
C CYS A 67 -4.04 10.41 -7.87
N ILE A 68 -2.99 10.34 -8.69
CA ILE A 68 -2.04 9.21 -8.66
C ILE A 68 -1.20 9.24 -7.39
N ALA A 69 -0.67 8.08 -7.00
CA ALA A 69 0.28 7.95 -5.89
C ALA A 69 -0.15 8.70 -4.63
N SER A 70 -1.45 8.63 -4.29
CA SER A 70 -2.06 9.42 -3.21
C SER A 70 -1.38 9.23 -1.85
N LEU A 71 -0.74 8.09 -1.60
CA LEU A 71 0.12 7.87 -0.44
C LEU A 71 1.27 8.90 -0.40
N TRP A 72 1.97 9.06 -1.52
CA TRP A 72 3.06 10.01 -1.64
C TRP A 72 2.56 11.45 -1.62
N GLN A 73 1.50 11.78 -2.35
CA GLN A 73 0.99 13.16 -2.36
C GLN A 73 0.43 13.56 -0.98
N ASN A 74 -0.50 12.76 -0.45
CA ASN A 74 -1.36 13.15 0.66
C ASN A 74 -0.96 12.54 2.01
N ARG A 75 -0.32 11.36 2.04
CA ARG A 75 -0.06 10.60 3.29
C ARG A 75 1.41 10.48 3.68
N THR A 76 2.20 11.52 3.39
CA THR A 76 3.61 11.64 3.78
C THR A 76 3.93 13.06 4.23
N TYR A 77 5.00 13.17 5.00
CA TYR A 77 5.59 14.43 5.45
C TYR A 77 6.46 15.10 4.38
N ASP A 78 6.60 16.42 4.49
CA ASP A 78 7.11 17.25 3.39
C ASP A 78 8.62 17.10 3.19
N ARG A 79 9.36 16.85 4.28
CA ARG A 79 10.81 16.66 4.22
C ARG A 79 11.27 15.34 3.60
N LEU A 80 10.34 14.41 3.34
CA LEU A 80 10.65 13.04 2.95
C LEU A 80 11.55 13.05 1.71
N LYS A 81 12.62 12.26 1.79
CA LYS A 81 13.44 11.87 0.64
C LYS A 81 13.39 10.35 0.50
N LEU A 82 13.61 9.86 -0.71
CA LEU A 82 13.81 8.42 -0.89
C LEU A 82 15.01 7.97 -0.04
N HIS A 83 14.84 6.90 0.73
CA HIS A 83 15.92 6.35 1.56
C HIS A 83 16.93 5.54 0.74
N LEU A 84 16.55 5.13 -0.47
CA LEU A 84 17.38 4.36 -1.38
C LEU A 84 17.80 5.23 -2.58
N PRO A 85 18.95 4.94 -3.21
CA PRO A 85 19.38 5.61 -4.42
C PRO A 85 18.35 5.49 -5.57
N LYS A 86 18.24 6.54 -6.40
CA LYS A 86 17.23 6.68 -7.45
C LYS A 86 17.17 5.48 -8.41
N GLN A 87 18.31 4.86 -8.74
CA GLN A 87 18.39 3.67 -9.61
C GLN A 87 17.64 2.44 -9.06
N PHE A 88 17.44 2.35 -7.73
CA PHE A 88 16.67 1.27 -7.10
C PHE A 88 15.19 1.61 -6.91
N CYS A 89 14.80 2.84 -7.26
CA CYS A 89 13.44 3.35 -7.08
C CYS A 89 12.72 3.63 -8.40
N GLN A 90 13.39 3.49 -9.54
CA GLN A 90 12.80 3.77 -10.84
C GLN A 90 11.78 2.70 -11.23
N LEU A 91 10.70 3.13 -11.87
CA LEU A 91 9.71 2.26 -12.48
C LEU A 91 10.24 1.70 -13.82
N PRO A 92 9.68 0.56 -14.29
CA PRO A 92 10.17 -0.10 -15.49
C PRO A 92 10.13 0.83 -16.69
N ASN A 93 11.22 0.82 -17.48
CA ASN A 93 11.33 1.46 -18.78
C ASN A 93 11.31 2.99 -18.80
N PHE A 94 11.50 3.64 -17.65
CA PHE A 94 11.57 5.10 -17.56
C PHE A 94 12.51 5.48 -16.41
N PRO A 95 13.79 5.77 -16.68
CA PRO A 95 14.75 6.13 -15.64
C PRO A 95 14.38 7.49 -15.02
N PHE A 96 14.88 7.76 -13.81
CA PHE A 96 14.84 9.12 -13.28
C PHE A 96 15.67 10.07 -14.15
N PRO A 97 15.30 11.37 -14.21
CA PRO A 97 16.14 12.40 -14.81
C PRO A 97 17.58 12.40 -14.26
N GLU A 98 18.56 12.72 -15.11
CA GLU A 98 19.97 12.69 -14.74
C GLU A 98 20.32 13.71 -13.65
N ASP A 99 19.68 14.88 -13.70
CA ASP A 99 19.84 16.02 -12.79
C ASP A 99 19.26 15.78 -11.38
N TYR A 100 18.41 14.76 -11.21
CA TYR A 100 17.89 14.41 -9.89
C TYR A 100 19.02 13.94 -8.95
N PRO A 101 18.99 14.31 -7.66
CA PRO A 101 19.99 13.85 -6.71
C PRO A 101 19.89 12.33 -6.51
N GLU A 102 20.94 11.72 -5.96
CA GLU A 102 20.94 10.28 -5.65
C GLU A 102 19.74 9.86 -4.80
N TYR A 103 19.30 10.73 -3.87
CA TYR A 103 18.12 10.55 -3.04
C TYR A 103 17.07 11.63 -3.33
N PRO A 104 16.19 11.42 -4.33
CA PRO A 104 15.15 12.37 -4.71
C PRO A 104 14.26 12.76 -3.52
N THR A 105 13.82 14.00 -3.51
CA THR A 105 12.76 14.44 -2.60
C THR A 105 11.42 13.79 -2.95
N LYS A 106 10.48 13.80 -2.01
CA LYS A 106 9.08 13.43 -2.25
C LYS A 106 8.50 14.16 -3.46
N PHE A 107 8.72 15.46 -3.58
CA PHE A 107 8.18 16.27 -4.68
C PHE A 107 8.75 15.85 -6.04
N GLN A 108 10.06 15.66 -6.11
CA GLN A 108 10.72 15.10 -7.29
C GLN A 108 10.20 13.71 -7.65
N PHE A 109 10.00 12.84 -6.66
CA PHE A 109 9.43 11.51 -6.91
C PHE A 109 7.99 11.57 -7.44
N ILE A 110 7.16 12.48 -6.91
CA ILE A 110 5.80 12.69 -7.41
C ILE A 110 5.83 13.20 -8.86
N GLN A 111 6.66 14.20 -9.15
CA GLN A 111 6.83 14.72 -10.51
C GLN A 111 7.25 13.61 -11.47
N TYR A 112 8.23 12.79 -11.09
CA TYR A 112 8.63 11.62 -11.87
C TYR A 112 7.46 10.65 -12.15
N LEU A 113 6.56 10.41 -11.20
CA LEU A 113 5.40 9.55 -11.41
C LEU A 113 4.33 10.18 -12.31
N GLU A 114 4.17 11.50 -12.26
CA GLU A 114 3.28 12.25 -13.16
C GLU A 114 3.81 12.25 -14.59
N GLU A 115 5.12 12.45 -14.77
CA GLU A 115 5.82 12.30 -16.05
C GLU A 115 5.72 10.86 -16.57
N TYR A 116 5.85 9.86 -15.70
CA TYR A 116 5.68 8.45 -16.05
C TYR A 116 4.27 8.16 -16.58
N ALA A 117 3.23 8.63 -15.87
CA ALA A 117 1.85 8.46 -16.28
C ALA A 117 1.55 9.16 -17.62
N THR A 118 2.11 10.36 -17.81
CA THR A 118 1.99 11.13 -19.06
C THR A 118 2.70 10.43 -20.21
N HIS A 119 3.93 9.95 -20.01
CA HIS A 119 4.74 9.29 -21.04
C HIS A 119 4.07 8.03 -21.59
N PHE A 120 3.41 7.25 -20.72
CA PHE A 120 2.70 6.02 -21.12
C PHE A 120 1.21 6.23 -21.38
N ASP A 121 0.70 7.47 -21.38
CA ASP A 121 -0.71 7.81 -21.56
C ASP A 121 -1.63 6.94 -20.67
N ILE A 122 -1.37 7.01 -19.36
CA ILE A 122 -2.07 6.29 -18.31
C ILE A 122 -3.07 7.24 -17.64
N ASN A 123 -4.35 6.93 -17.77
CA ASN A 123 -5.45 7.75 -17.24
C ASN A 123 -6.32 6.95 -16.27
N PRO A 124 -6.04 6.97 -14.95
CA PRO A 124 -6.85 6.29 -13.95
C PRO A 124 -8.25 6.89 -13.80
N LYS A 125 -9.24 6.04 -13.47
CA LYS A 125 -10.52 6.51 -12.96
C LYS A 125 -10.39 6.86 -11.48
N TYR A 126 -10.32 8.15 -11.22
CA TYR A 126 -10.24 8.70 -9.87
C TYR A 126 -11.58 8.73 -9.15
N ASN A 127 -11.51 8.86 -7.83
CA ASN A 127 -12.68 8.89 -6.93
C ASN A 127 -13.55 7.63 -7.04
N GLU A 128 -12.99 6.52 -7.53
CA GLU A 128 -13.67 5.24 -7.73
C GLU A 128 -13.13 4.24 -6.72
N THR A 129 -13.84 4.06 -5.60
CA THR A 129 -13.41 3.16 -4.54
C THR A 129 -13.94 1.75 -4.78
N VAL A 130 -13.05 0.78 -4.95
CA VAL A 130 -13.43 -0.65 -4.94
C VAL A 130 -13.91 -1.05 -3.55
N GLN A 131 -15.15 -1.53 -3.48
CA GLN A 131 -15.78 -2.02 -2.24
C GLN A 131 -15.69 -3.53 -2.12
N SER A 132 -15.84 -4.25 -3.24
CA SER A 132 -15.71 -5.70 -3.26
C SER A 132 -15.26 -6.20 -4.62
N ALA A 133 -14.37 -7.19 -4.64
CA ALA A 133 -14.07 -7.97 -5.84
C ALA A 133 -14.25 -9.46 -5.53
N LYS A 134 -15.01 -10.16 -6.36
CA LYS A 134 -15.27 -11.60 -6.22
C LYS A 134 -15.19 -12.28 -7.58
N TYR A 135 -14.59 -13.46 -7.61
CA TYR A 135 -14.60 -14.30 -8.80
C TYR A 135 -15.93 -15.05 -8.88
N ASP A 136 -16.55 -14.98 -10.04
CA ASP A 136 -17.78 -15.68 -10.37
C ASP A 136 -17.43 -16.95 -11.14
N GLU A 137 -17.38 -18.08 -10.43
CA GLU A 137 -17.02 -19.39 -11.01
C GLU A 137 -17.98 -19.85 -12.10
N THR A 138 -19.25 -19.40 -12.05
CA THR A 138 -20.26 -19.79 -13.04
C THR A 138 -19.94 -19.18 -14.40
N PHE A 139 -19.49 -17.93 -14.41
CA PHE A 139 -19.16 -17.21 -15.65
C PHE A 139 -17.67 -17.19 -15.97
N GLY A 140 -16.81 -17.61 -15.03
CA GLY A 140 -15.37 -17.56 -15.16
C GLY A 140 -14.82 -16.13 -15.24
N LEU A 141 -15.41 -15.20 -14.50
CA LEU A 141 -15.12 -13.76 -14.57
C LEU A 141 -15.09 -13.11 -13.20
N TRP A 142 -14.30 -12.05 -13.06
CA TRP A 142 -14.29 -11.20 -11.89
C TRP A 142 -15.43 -10.17 -11.95
N ARG A 143 -16.11 -9.98 -10.82
CA ARG A 143 -17.05 -8.87 -10.58
C ARG A 143 -16.46 -7.93 -9.54
N VAL A 144 -16.21 -6.70 -9.94
CA VAL A 144 -15.60 -5.65 -9.12
C VAL A 144 -16.61 -4.54 -8.88
N LYS A 145 -17.14 -4.46 -7.67
CA LYS A 145 -18.11 -3.44 -7.26
C LYS A 145 -17.37 -2.23 -6.71
N THR A 146 -17.79 -1.05 -7.15
CA THR A 146 -17.18 0.21 -6.74
C THR A 146 -18.23 1.26 -6.40
N ILE A 147 -17.81 2.26 -5.62
CA ILE A 147 -18.57 3.48 -5.37
C ILE A 147 -17.77 4.66 -5.91
N SER A 148 -18.40 5.41 -6.82
CA SER A 148 -17.86 6.65 -7.38
C SER A 148 -18.35 7.85 -6.58
N LYS A 149 -17.44 8.75 -6.22
CA LYS A 149 -17.76 10.05 -5.61
C LYS A 149 -17.76 11.21 -6.60
N SER A 150 -17.93 10.93 -7.90
CA SER A 150 -17.87 11.95 -8.94
C SER A 150 -19.20 12.72 -9.10
N GLY A 151 -19.21 13.99 -8.70
CA GLY A 151 -20.24 14.99 -9.06
C GLY A 151 -21.26 15.38 -7.97
N GLN A 152 -22.02 16.45 -8.23
CA GLN A 152 -23.04 17.04 -7.34
C GLN A 152 -24.25 16.11 -7.04
N LEU A 153 -24.32 14.92 -7.65
CA LEU A 153 -25.51 14.05 -7.66
C LEU A 153 -25.43 12.84 -6.71
N GLY A 154 -24.53 12.87 -5.72
CA GLY A 154 -24.39 11.78 -4.75
C GLY A 154 -23.52 10.61 -5.24
N SER A 155 -23.39 9.58 -4.39
CA SER A 155 -22.56 8.40 -4.67
C SER A 155 -23.21 7.47 -5.69
N CYS A 156 -22.47 7.11 -6.76
CA CYS A 156 -22.92 6.16 -7.78
C CYS A 156 -22.27 4.78 -7.59
N GLU A 157 -23.03 3.69 -7.78
CA GLU A 157 -22.50 2.32 -7.76
C GLU A 157 -22.22 1.79 -9.16
N PHE A 158 -21.04 1.20 -9.36
CA PHE A 158 -20.66 0.53 -10.62
C PHE A 158 -20.21 -0.91 -10.36
N GLU A 159 -20.50 -1.80 -11.30
CA GLU A 159 -19.96 -3.16 -11.33
C GLU A 159 -19.13 -3.35 -12.60
N TYR A 160 -17.83 -3.57 -12.44
CA TYR A 160 -16.92 -3.89 -13.54
C TYR A 160 -16.79 -5.41 -13.66
N ILE A 161 -16.96 -5.93 -14.87
CA ILE A 161 -16.80 -7.35 -15.19
C ILE A 161 -15.54 -7.53 -16.06
N CYS A 162 -14.60 -8.35 -15.60
CA CYS A 162 -13.32 -8.55 -16.28
C CYS A 162 -12.78 -9.97 -16.14
N ARG A 163 -11.81 -10.34 -16.99
CA ARG A 163 -11.11 -11.64 -16.92
C ARG A 163 -9.94 -11.63 -15.94
N TRP A 164 -9.26 -10.50 -15.85
CA TRP A 164 -8.06 -10.35 -15.04
C TRP A 164 -8.24 -9.25 -14.01
N LEU A 165 -7.83 -9.52 -12.79
CA LEU A 165 -7.84 -8.57 -11.69
C LEU A 165 -6.42 -8.39 -11.18
N VAL A 166 -5.93 -7.16 -11.22
CA VAL A 166 -4.60 -6.80 -10.70
C VAL A 166 -4.77 -6.02 -9.41
N VAL A 167 -4.30 -6.60 -8.32
CA VAL A 167 -4.24 -5.98 -7.00
C VAL A 167 -2.97 -5.15 -6.89
N ALA A 168 -3.11 -3.83 -6.87
CA ALA A 168 -2.00 -2.87 -6.83
C ALA A 168 -2.16 -1.82 -5.71
N THR A 169 -2.88 -2.17 -4.64
CA THR A 169 -3.13 -1.28 -3.49
C THR A 169 -1.95 -1.15 -2.52
N GLY A 170 -0.98 -2.07 -2.61
CA GLY A 170 0.25 -2.08 -1.84
C GLY A 170 0.10 -2.59 -0.40
N GLU A 171 1.24 -2.90 0.22
CA GLU A 171 1.33 -3.45 1.58
C GLU A 171 1.08 -2.42 2.71
N ASN A 172 1.21 -1.12 2.41
CA ASN A 172 1.13 -0.03 3.39
C ASN A 172 -0.10 0.88 3.15
N ALA A 173 -1.27 0.28 2.91
CA ALA A 173 -2.47 1.00 2.48
C ALA A 173 -3.20 1.74 3.62
N GLU A 174 -3.34 1.10 4.79
CA GLU A 174 -4.05 1.65 5.95
C GLU A 174 -3.14 1.81 7.15
N LYS A 175 -3.38 2.87 7.92
CA LYS A 175 -2.65 3.18 9.16
C LYS A 175 -2.96 2.13 10.21
N VAL A 176 -1.95 1.74 10.97
CA VAL A 176 -2.14 0.89 12.15
C VAL A 176 -2.12 1.79 13.36
N VAL A 177 -3.28 2.00 13.98
CA VAL A 177 -3.44 2.72 15.24
C VAL A 177 -3.67 1.68 16.33
N PRO A 178 -2.68 1.41 17.19
CA PRO A 178 -2.88 0.50 18.31
C PRO A 178 -3.87 1.08 19.30
N ASP A 179 -4.61 0.20 19.97
CA ASP A 179 -5.42 0.58 21.11
C ASP A 179 -4.51 0.80 22.33
N PHE A 180 -4.70 1.92 23.02
CA PHE A 180 -3.93 2.29 24.19
C PHE A 180 -4.91 2.71 25.29
N GLU A 181 -4.76 2.11 26.46
CA GLU A 181 -5.55 2.45 27.63
C GLU A 181 -5.41 3.96 27.95
N GLY A 182 -6.55 4.65 28.10
CA GLY A 182 -6.61 6.07 28.45
C GLY A 182 -6.21 7.05 27.34
N LEU A 183 -5.98 6.60 26.09
CA LEU A 183 -5.62 7.50 24.99
C LEU A 183 -6.73 8.50 24.66
N GLU A 184 -8.00 8.10 24.83
CA GLU A 184 -9.17 8.97 24.66
C GLU A 184 -9.18 10.12 25.68
N ASP A 185 -8.64 9.87 26.89
CA ASP A 185 -8.55 10.85 27.98
C ASP A 185 -7.30 11.74 27.92
N PHE A 186 -6.39 11.50 26.97
CA PHE A 186 -5.11 12.20 26.87
C PHE A 186 -5.29 13.72 26.72
N GLY A 187 -6.31 14.16 25.98
CA GLY A 187 -6.67 15.57 25.80
C GLY A 187 -5.71 16.42 24.95
N GLY A 188 -4.56 15.87 24.54
CA GLY A 188 -3.61 16.50 23.61
C GLY A 188 -3.73 15.98 22.17
N ASP A 189 -2.91 16.53 21.27
CA ASP A 189 -2.95 16.17 19.84
C ASP A 189 -2.39 14.76 19.62
N VAL A 190 -3.21 13.84 19.06
CA VAL A 190 -2.77 12.50 18.65
C VAL A 190 -2.85 12.37 17.13
N LEU A 191 -1.77 11.94 16.50
CA LEU A 191 -1.69 11.85 15.05
C LEU A 191 -0.93 10.61 14.58
N HIS A 192 -1.31 10.01 13.45
CA HIS A 192 -0.46 9.02 12.81
C HIS A 192 0.61 9.70 11.94
N ALA A 193 1.77 9.06 11.79
CA ALA A 193 2.87 9.56 10.94
C ALA A 193 2.45 9.79 9.47
N GLY A 194 1.36 9.15 9.03
CA GLY A 194 0.80 9.34 7.69
C GLY A 194 0.04 10.66 7.52
N ASP A 195 -0.42 11.28 8.61
CA ASP A 195 -1.05 12.61 8.58
C ASP A 195 -0.11 13.72 9.03
N TYR A 196 1.10 13.36 9.48
CA TYR A 196 2.13 14.31 9.86
C TYR A 196 2.72 14.98 8.61
N LYS A 197 2.89 16.30 8.65
CA LYS A 197 3.44 17.11 7.54
C LYS A 197 4.80 17.71 7.84
N SER A 198 4.89 18.41 8.96
CA SER A 198 6.10 19.11 9.41
C SER A 198 6.07 19.27 10.92
N GLY A 199 7.27 19.43 11.49
CA GLY A 199 7.49 19.69 12.90
C GLY A 199 7.09 21.10 13.35
N GLY A 200 6.83 22.02 12.41
CA GLY A 200 6.60 23.45 12.71
C GLY A 200 5.51 23.72 13.76
N ARG A 201 4.41 22.95 13.76
CA ARG A 201 3.31 23.11 14.74
C ARG A 201 3.63 22.63 16.16
N TYR A 202 4.80 22.05 16.36
CA TYR A 202 5.24 21.44 17.60
C TYR A 202 6.38 22.19 18.27
N GLN A 203 6.73 23.38 17.80
CA GLN A 203 7.79 24.20 18.40
C GLN A 203 7.56 24.37 19.90
N GLY A 204 8.58 24.08 20.71
CA GLY A 204 8.53 24.12 22.17
C GLY A 204 7.78 22.96 22.85
N LYS A 205 6.94 22.21 22.13
CA LYS A 205 6.13 21.12 22.69
C LYS A 205 6.96 19.88 23.02
N LYS A 206 6.56 19.14 24.07
CA LYS A 206 7.02 17.79 24.38
C LYS A 206 6.22 16.80 23.55
N VAL A 207 6.88 16.13 22.60
CA VAL A 207 6.19 15.25 21.64
C VAL A 207 6.64 13.81 21.83
N LEU A 208 5.70 12.90 22.05
CA LEU A 208 5.97 11.47 22.12
C LEU A 208 5.81 10.85 20.73
N VAL A 209 6.88 10.27 20.18
CA VAL A 209 6.85 9.52 18.92
C VAL A 209 6.80 8.03 19.23
N VAL A 210 5.71 7.36 18.88
CA VAL A 210 5.50 5.95 19.19
C VAL A 210 6.00 5.08 18.05
N GLY A 211 7.17 4.46 18.25
CA GLY A 211 7.81 3.58 17.27
C GLY A 211 9.13 4.13 16.75
N CYS A 212 10.07 3.22 16.46
CA CYS A 212 11.44 3.53 16.07
C CYS A 212 11.81 2.99 14.68
N GLY A 213 10.82 2.81 13.80
CA GLY A 213 11.06 2.54 12.38
C GLY A 213 11.59 3.77 11.64
N ASN A 214 11.76 3.66 10.32
CA ASN A 214 12.25 4.76 9.47
C ASN A 214 11.42 6.05 9.69
N SER A 215 10.08 5.94 9.69
CA SER A 215 9.20 7.10 9.95
C SER A 215 9.38 7.68 11.36
N GLY A 216 9.51 6.84 12.40
CA GLY A 216 9.67 7.33 13.77
C GLY A 216 10.96 8.11 13.98
N MET A 217 12.06 7.59 13.42
CA MET A 217 13.38 8.26 13.44
C MET A 217 13.36 9.56 12.63
N GLU A 218 12.73 9.56 11.46
CA GLU A 218 12.67 10.72 10.58
C GLU A 218 11.78 11.84 11.14
N VAL A 219 10.62 11.50 11.70
CA VAL A 219 9.72 12.45 12.35
C VAL A 219 10.35 13.00 13.62
N SER A 220 11.01 12.17 14.44
CA SER A 220 11.71 12.65 15.65
C SER A 220 12.81 13.66 15.30
N LEU A 221 13.57 13.42 14.23
CA LEU A 221 14.57 14.37 13.75
C LEU A 221 13.93 15.67 13.25
N ASP A 222 12.82 15.58 12.53
CA ASP A 222 12.11 16.75 12.01
C ASP A 222 11.54 17.63 13.12
N LEU A 223 10.89 17.01 14.11
CA LEU A 223 10.40 17.67 15.31
C LEU A 223 11.52 18.43 16.01
N TYR A 224 12.66 17.77 16.25
CA TYR A 224 13.81 18.42 16.87
C TYR A 224 14.32 19.61 16.05
N ASN A 225 14.43 19.46 14.73
CA ASN A 225 14.88 20.55 13.85
C ASN A 225 13.94 21.76 13.86
N HIS A 226 12.65 21.56 14.17
CA HIS A 226 11.66 22.62 14.34
C HIS A 226 11.51 23.10 15.80
N GLY A 227 12.43 22.73 16.69
CA GLY A 227 12.47 23.20 18.08
C GLY A 227 11.49 22.51 19.02
N ALA A 228 10.94 21.35 18.65
CA ALA A 228 10.19 20.50 19.56
C ALA A 228 11.12 19.65 20.45
N ASN A 229 10.57 19.05 21.50
CA ASN A 229 11.26 18.16 22.43
C ASN A 229 10.78 16.72 22.28
N PRO A 230 11.31 15.94 21.31
CA PRO A 230 10.84 14.60 21.03
C PRO A 230 11.35 13.54 22.02
N SER A 231 10.45 12.66 22.45
CA SER A 231 10.74 11.39 23.11
C SER A 231 10.24 10.25 22.23
N MET A 232 11.08 9.28 21.91
CA MET A 232 10.76 8.17 21.01
C MET A 232 10.64 6.86 21.77
N VAL A 233 9.49 6.21 21.62
CA VAL A 233 9.16 4.92 22.23
C VAL A 233 9.84 3.80 21.44
N VAL A 234 10.70 3.04 22.11
CA VAL A 234 11.38 1.86 21.58
C VAL A 234 10.95 0.65 22.40
N ARG A 235 10.01 -0.13 21.86
CA ARG A 235 9.51 -1.36 22.49
C ARG A 235 10.39 -2.58 22.18
N SER A 236 10.84 -2.69 20.94
CA SER A 236 11.51 -3.89 20.41
C SER A 236 12.87 -3.52 19.83
N SER A 237 13.67 -4.54 19.59
CA SER A 237 14.95 -4.39 18.92
C SER A 237 14.77 -3.91 17.47
N VAL A 238 15.69 -3.07 17.01
CA VAL A 238 15.72 -2.51 15.66
C VAL A 238 17.17 -2.42 15.16
N HIS A 239 17.39 -2.79 13.89
CA HIS A 239 18.67 -2.51 13.25
C HIS A 239 18.69 -1.06 12.78
N VAL A 240 19.62 -0.27 13.33
CA VAL A 240 19.96 1.06 12.81
C VAL A 240 21.27 0.95 12.06
N LEU A 241 21.24 1.27 10.78
CA LEU A 241 22.37 1.30 9.88
C LEU A 241 22.58 2.73 9.36
N PRO A 242 23.82 3.14 9.06
CA PRO A 242 24.02 4.42 8.38
C PRO A 242 23.38 4.34 6.98
N ARG A 243 22.86 5.46 6.45
CA ARG A 243 22.38 5.46 5.06
C ARG A 243 23.50 5.17 4.05
N GLU A 244 24.69 5.71 4.33
CA GLU A 244 25.89 5.56 3.50
C GLU A 244 27.09 5.11 4.34
N ILE A 245 27.91 4.23 3.77
CA ILE A 245 29.18 3.78 4.35
C ILE A 245 30.26 4.09 3.32
N LEU A 246 31.23 4.93 3.70
CA LEU A 246 32.34 5.35 2.84
C LEU A 246 31.88 5.93 1.48
N GLY A 247 30.81 6.74 1.51
CA GLY A 247 30.26 7.39 0.31
C GLY A 247 29.44 6.49 -0.61
N LYS A 248 29.16 5.23 -0.21
CA LYS A 248 28.26 4.32 -0.93
C LYS A 248 27.03 4.01 -0.12
N SER A 249 25.88 3.87 -0.78
CA SER A 249 24.64 3.46 -0.12
C SER A 249 24.80 2.11 0.58
N THR A 250 24.40 2.04 1.84
CA THR A 250 24.37 0.78 2.62
C THR A 250 23.50 -0.28 1.95
N PHE A 251 22.43 0.13 1.27
CA PHE A 251 21.58 -0.77 0.52
C PHE A 251 22.30 -1.36 -0.69
N GLU A 252 22.99 -0.53 -1.47
CA GLU A 252 23.77 -0.96 -2.63
C GLU A 252 24.90 -1.92 -2.22
N LEU A 253 25.60 -1.60 -1.13
CA LEU A 253 26.61 -2.49 -0.54
C LEU A 253 25.99 -3.84 -0.17
N GLY A 254 24.84 -3.85 0.51
CA GLY A 254 24.13 -5.07 0.88
C GLY A 254 23.72 -5.91 -0.34
N VAL A 255 23.14 -5.28 -1.37
CA VAL A 255 22.77 -5.96 -2.63
C VAL A 255 24.00 -6.52 -3.34
N THR A 256 25.09 -5.77 -3.38
CA THR A 256 26.34 -6.21 -4.01
C THR A 256 26.96 -7.38 -3.25
N MET A 257 27.00 -7.33 -1.92
CA MET A 257 27.48 -8.44 -1.09
C MET A 257 26.64 -9.70 -1.30
N MET A 258 25.30 -9.59 -1.32
CA MET A 258 24.43 -10.77 -1.54
C MET A 258 24.62 -11.44 -2.91
N LYS A 259 25.20 -10.75 -3.90
CA LYS A 259 25.56 -11.37 -5.19
C LYS A 259 26.84 -12.22 -5.10
N TRP A 260 27.71 -11.96 -4.12
CA TRP A 260 29.07 -12.53 -4.05
C TRP A 260 29.28 -13.41 -2.81
N MET A 261 28.40 -13.33 -1.81
CA MET A 261 28.53 -14.09 -0.56
C MET A 261 27.16 -14.45 0.07
N PRO A 262 27.11 -15.50 0.92
CA PRO A 262 25.92 -15.85 1.67
C PRO A 262 25.40 -14.73 2.58
N VAL A 263 24.09 -14.70 2.80
CA VAL A 263 23.40 -13.65 3.58
C VAL A 263 24.01 -13.46 4.98
N TRP A 264 24.34 -14.54 5.68
CA TRP A 264 24.92 -14.46 7.04
C TRP A 264 26.27 -13.73 7.06
N LEU A 265 27.09 -13.86 6.00
CA LEU A 265 28.39 -13.21 5.91
C LEU A 265 28.24 -11.73 5.53
N ALA A 266 27.31 -11.44 4.62
CA ALA A 266 26.92 -10.07 4.28
C ALA A 266 26.40 -9.33 5.52
N ASP A 267 25.55 -9.98 6.33
CA ASP A 267 25.02 -9.41 7.56
C ASP A 267 26.12 -9.12 8.59
N LYS A 268 27.03 -10.07 8.85
CA LYS A 268 28.17 -9.85 9.76
C LYS A 268 29.04 -8.67 9.30
N THR A 269 29.31 -8.60 8.00
CA THR A 269 30.11 -7.52 7.40
C THR A 269 29.41 -6.17 7.55
N LEU A 270 28.12 -6.11 7.24
CA LEU A 270 27.31 -4.89 7.36
C LEU A 270 27.21 -4.40 8.80
N LEU A 271 27.06 -5.32 9.75
CA LEU A 271 27.02 -5.01 11.18
C LEU A 271 28.37 -4.52 11.71
N LEU A 272 29.48 -5.09 11.23
CA LEU A 272 30.83 -4.62 11.57
C LEU A 272 31.04 -3.19 11.07
N LEU A 273 30.74 -2.92 9.79
CA LEU A 273 30.84 -1.57 9.21
C LEU A 273 29.92 -0.59 9.93
N ALA A 274 28.67 -0.99 10.22
CA ALA A 274 27.74 -0.17 10.99
C ALA A 274 28.24 0.11 12.41
N ARG A 275 28.95 -0.83 13.05
CA ARG A 275 29.56 -0.60 14.38
C ARG A 275 30.75 0.36 14.31
N ILE A 276 31.51 0.35 13.23
CA ILE A 276 32.61 1.31 13.01
C ILE A 276 32.04 2.73 12.83
N VAL A 277 30.98 2.88 12.02
CA VAL A 277 30.40 4.20 11.71
C VAL A 277 29.49 4.71 12.85
N LEU A 278 28.63 3.85 13.39
CA LEU A 278 27.60 4.23 14.36
C LEU A 278 27.94 3.84 15.82
N GLY A 279 29.03 3.14 16.08
CA GLY A 279 29.37 2.67 17.42
C GLY A 279 28.34 1.68 17.99
N ASN A 280 28.32 1.55 19.33
CA ASN A 280 27.34 0.73 20.03
C ASN A 280 26.03 1.51 20.26
N THR A 281 24.97 1.12 19.54
CA THR A 281 23.63 1.74 19.63
C THR A 281 22.86 1.34 20.89
N ASP A 282 23.20 0.20 21.51
CA ASP A 282 22.53 -0.32 22.70
C ASP A 282 22.66 0.62 23.90
N LYS A 283 23.80 1.31 24.01
CA LYS A 283 24.05 2.34 25.05
C LYS A 283 23.02 3.47 25.05
N TYR A 284 22.27 3.63 23.96
CA TYR A 284 21.25 4.66 23.79
C TYR A 284 19.82 4.09 23.77
N GLY A 285 19.63 2.83 24.16
CA GLY A 285 18.32 2.16 24.17
C GLY A 285 17.91 1.56 22.82
N LEU A 286 18.78 1.61 21.81
CA LEU A 286 18.54 1.03 20.48
C LEU A 286 19.20 -0.34 20.36
N LYS A 287 18.53 -1.34 20.94
CA LYS A 287 18.94 -2.75 20.92
C LYS A 287 18.86 -3.33 19.52
N ARG A 288 19.92 -4.01 19.07
CA ARG A 288 19.93 -4.72 17.78
C ARG A 288 19.27 -6.10 17.90
N PRO A 289 18.49 -6.54 16.90
CA PRO A 289 18.03 -7.92 16.80
C PRO A 289 19.20 -8.91 16.72
N THR A 290 18.95 -10.15 17.14
CA THR A 290 19.92 -11.26 17.05
C THR A 290 20.14 -11.73 15.61
N ILE A 291 19.08 -11.74 14.81
CA ILE A 291 19.10 -12.03 13.38
C ILE A 291 19.67 -10.82 12.63
N GLY A 292 20.49 -11.06 11.61
CA GLY A 292 21.11 -10.01 10.81
C GLY A 292 20.09 -9.17 10.01
N PRO A 293 20.45 -7.94 9.59
CA PRO A 293 19.51 -7.01 8.95
C PRO A 293 18.92 -7.50 7.62
N LEU A 294 19.71 -8.17 6.77
CA LEU A 294 19.27 -8.71 5.48
C LEU A 294 18.45 -9.99 5.69
N GLU A 295 18.87 -10.88 6.59
CA GLU A 295 18.10 -12.06 6.94
C GLU A 295 16.74 -11.70 7.55
N LEU A 296 16.71 -10.74 8.47
CA LEU A 296 15.48 -10.23 9.09
C LEU A 296 14.53 -9.65 8.05
N LYS A 297 15.07 -8.90 7.07
CA LYS A 297 14.28 -8.38 5.95
C LYS A 297 13.70 -9.52 5.10
N ASN A 298 14.47 -10.56 4.81
CA ASN A 298 13.99 -11.68 3.98
C ASN A 298 12.96 -12.55 4.70
N LYS A 299 13.11 -12.80 6.01
CA LYS A 299 12.20 -13.64 6.79
C LYS A 299 10.94 -12.91 7.24
N GLU A 300 11.10 -11.72 7.82
CA GLU A 300 10.01 -10.99 8.47
C GLU A 300 9.56 -9.76 7.68
N GLY A 301 10.27 -9.36 6.63
CA GLY A 301 9.99 -8.13 5.89
C GLY A 301 10.39 -6.85 6.62
N LYS A 302 10.96 -6.95 7.82
CA LYS A 302 11.35 -5.79 8.61
C LYS A 302 12.62 -5.18 8.03
N THR A 303 12.48 -3.98 7.49
CA THR A 303 13.59 -3.24 6.90
C THR A 303 14.39 -2.52 8.01
N PRO A 304 15.73 -2.57 7.99
CA PRO A 304 16.53 -1.77 8.92
C PRO A 304 16.25 -0.27 8.75
N VAL A 305 16.42 0.46 9.83
CA VAL A 305 16.40 1.92 9.79
C VAL A 305 17.69 2.40 9.13
N LEU A 306 17.55 3.27 8.13
CA LEU A 306 18.68 3.99 7.54
C LEU A 306 18.75 5.38 8.20
N ASP A 307 19.70 5.55 9.11
CA ASP A 307 19.85 6.81 9.84
C ASP A 307 20.32 7.92 8.92
N ILE A 308 19.61 9.05 8.98
CA ILE A 308 19.90 10.28 8.25
C ILE A 308 20.27 11.45 9.18
N GLY A 309 20.61 11.16 10.44
CA GLY A 309 20.98 12.17 11.43
C GLY A 309 20.15 12.18 12.72
N ALA A 310 19.24 11.22 12.92
CA ALA A 310 18.51 11.10 14.18
C ALA A 310 19.44 10.54 15.28
N LEU A 311 20.29 9.57 14.94
CA LEU A 311 21.19 8.93 15.91
C LEU A 311 22.15 9.93 16.59
N PRO A 312 22.84 10.85 15.89
CA PRO A 312 23.63 11.89 16.54
C PRO A 312 22.84 12.73 17.56
N LYS A 313 21.57 13.04 17.29
CA LYS A 313 20.71 13.79 18.21
C LYS A 313 20.27 12.95 19.41
N ILE A 314 20.07 11.65 19.21
CA ILE A 314 19.85 10.68 20.30
C ILE A 314 21.09 10.62 21.20
N ARG A 315 22.30 10.52 20.63
CA ARG A 315 23.55 10.50 21.41
C ARG A 315 23.73 11.76 22.26
N ALA A 316 23.32 12.91 21.73
CA ALA A 316 23.36 14.19 22.44
C ALA A 316 22.22 14.38 23.46
N GLY A 317 21.36 13.38 23.67
CA GLY A 317 20.22 13.45 24.59
C GLY A 317 19.09 14.39 24.14
N LYS A 318 19.13 14.86 22.88
CA LYS A 318 18.17 15.80 22.31
C LYS A 318 16.90 15.13 21.82
N ILE A 319 17.02 13.88 21.37
CA ILE A 319 15.89 12.97 21.16
C ILE A 319 16.01 11.89 22.23
N LYS A 320 15.03 11.83 23.15
CA LYS A 320 15.08 10.90 24.28
C LYS A 320 14.52 9.55 23.85
N ILE A 321 15.19 8.45 24.21
CA ILE A 321 14.65 7.10 24.02
C ILE A 321 13.93 6.68 25.31
N VAL A 322 12.71 6.21 25.17
CA VAL A 322 11.86 5.75 26.27
C VAL A 322 11.30 4.37 25.96
N PRO A 323 11.04 3.52 26.98
CA PRO A 323 10.50 2.18 26.75
C PRO A 323 9.01 2.23 26.41
N GLY A 324 8.36 1.06 26.33
CA GLY A 324 6.94 0.94 26.00
C GLY A 324 6.00 1.73 26.91
N ILE A 325 4.80 1.99 26.41
CA ILE A 325 3.71 2.69 27.10
C ILE A 325 2.86 1.66 27.85
N ILE A 326 2.46 1.98 29.08
CA ILE A 326 1.43 1.25 29.83
C ILE A 326 0.06 1.85 29.49
N LYS A 327 -0.12 3.15 29.80
CA LYS A 327 -1.38 3.88 29.59
C LYS A 327 -1.15 5.37 29.43
N PHE A 328 -2.16 6.05 28.90
CA PHE A 328 -2.24 7.50 28.85
C PHE A 328 -3.13 8.04 29.98
N GLY A 329 -2.86 9.28 30.36
CA GLY A 329 -3.75 10.10 31.17
C GLY A 329 -3.74 11.53 30.64
N ARG A 330 -4.47 12.44 31.28
CA ARG A 330 -4.60 13.81 30.79
C ARG A 330 -3.25 14.54 30.75
N GLY A 331 -2.71 14.78 29.55
CA GLY A 331 -1.41 15.42 29.31
C GLY A 331 -0.18 14.60 29.76
N ILE A 332 -0.37 13.32 30.10
CA ILE A 332 0.69 12.47 30.63
C ILE A 332 0.69 11.07 29.99
N VAL A 333 1.83 10.39 30.04
CA VAL A 333 1.97 8.99 29.65
C VAL A 333 2.76 8.22 30.71
N GLU A 334 2.27 7.04 31.09
CA GLU A 334 2.94 6.12 31.99
C GLU A 334 3.70 5.06 31.18
N LEU A 335 4.97 4.85 31.51
CA LEU A 335 5.87 3.94 30.81
C LEU A 335 6.13 2.67 31.60
N VAL A 336 6.55 1.60 30.91
CA VAL A 336 6.80 0.27 31.51
C VAL A 336 7.89 0.24 32.57
N ASP A 337 8.74 1.28 32.64
CA ASP A 337 9.77 1.42 33.67
C ASP A 337 9.31 2.26 34.88
N GLY A 338 8.01 2.55 34.97
CA GLY A 338 7.39 3.31 36.05
C GLY A 338 7.53 4.83 35.92
N ARG A 339 8.22 5.33 34.89
CA ARG A 339 8.30 6.79 34.65
C ARG A 339 6.97 7.32 34.10
N VAL A 340 6.58 8.48 34.59
CA VAL A 340 5.47 9.27 34.04
C VAL A 340 6.05 10.50 33.36
N LEU A 341 5.64 10.75 32.11
CA LEU A 341 6.10 11.89 31.32
C LEU A 341 4.93 12.82 31.01
N ASP A 342 5.13 14.12 31.22
CA ASP A 342 4.24 15.13 30.65
C ASP A 342 4.50 15.26 29.14
N ILE A 343 3.45 15.14 28.34
CA ILE A 343 3.50 15.17 26.88
C ILE A 343 2.36 16.03 26.35
N ASP A 344 2.66 16.90 25.39
CA ASP A 344 1.67 17.78 24.76
C ASP A 344 1.04 17.14 23.52
N SER A 345 1.77 16.25 22.85
CA SER A 345 1.33 15.62 21.60
C SER A 345 1.94 14.24 21.37
N VAL A 346 1.20 13.38 20.68
CA VAL A 346 1.61 12.01 20.34
C VAL A 346 1.61 11.84 18.83
N ILE A 347 2.70 11.30 18.29
CA ILE A 347 2.80 10.87 16.90
C ILE A 347 2.97 9.35 16.86
N LEU A 348 1.97 8.66 16.34
CA LEU A 348 1.97 7.23 16.12
C LEU A 348 2.75 6.91 14.84
N ALA A 349 4.00 6.45 14.99
CA ALA A 349 4.83 5.89 13.93
C ALA A 349 4.74 4.35 13.94
N THR A 350 3.52 3.85 14.04
CA THR A 350 3.16 2.45 14.37
C THR A 350 2.95 1.56 13.15
N GLY A 351 3.19 2.10 11.95
CA GLY A 351 3.21 1.34 10.70
C GLY A 351 1.86 1.30 9.98
N TYR A 352 1.79 0.40 9.01
CA TYR A 352 0.66 0.28 8.10
C TYR A 352 0.34 -1.19 7.86
N ARG A 353 -0.85 -1.44 7.28
CA ARG A 353 -1.29 -2.76 6.85
C ARG A 353 -1.91 -2.71 5.45
N SER A 354 -1.96 -3.86 4.80
CA SER A 354 -2.69 -4.04 3.55
C SER A 354 -4.19 -3.88 3.79
N ASN A 355 -4.90 -3.41 2.76
CA ASN A 355 -6.36 -3.31 2.78
C ASN A 355 -7.05 -4.42 1.97
N VAL A 356 -6.29 -5.31 1.33
CA VAL A 356 -6.82 -6.36 0.44
C VAL A 356 -7.94 -7.20 1.08
N PRO A 357 -7.85 -7.65 2.35
CA PRO A 357 -8.88 -8.48 2.97
C PRO A 357 -10.24 -7.76 3.11
N SER A 358 -10.24 -6.42 3.15
CA SER A 358 -11.48 -5.65 3.29
C SER A 358 -12.38 -5.73 2.06
N TRP A 359 -11.81 -5.90 0.86
CA TRP A 359 -12.54 -5.82 -0.40
C TRP A 359 -12.39 -7.05 -1.30
N LEU A 360 -11.25 -7.76 -1.29
CA LEU A 360 -11.10 -8.98 -2.08
C LEU A 360 -11.75 -10.16 -1.35
N LYS A 361 -12.77 -10.78 -1.94
CA LYS A 361 -13.58 -11.83 -1.32
C LYS A 361 -13.22 -13.21 -1.84
N ASP A 362 -13.42 -14.23 -0.99
CA ASP A 362 -13.33 -15.65 -1.30
C ASP A 362 -12.09 -16.00 -2.14
N ASN A 363 -10.90 -15.65 -1.63
CA ASN A 363 -9.64 -15.87 -2.32
C ASN A 363 -8.65 -16.61 -1.41
N ASP A 364 -7.93 -17.58 -1.98
CA ASP A 364 -6.86 -18.30 -1.28
C ASP A 364 -5.47 -17.71 -1.53
N PHE A 365 -5.39 -16.65 -2.33
CA PHE A 365 -4.13 -16.09 -2.79
C PHE A 365 -3.45 -15.18 -1.76
N PHE A 366 -4.24 -14.39 -1.03
CA PHE A 366 -3.75 -13.52 0.05
C PHE A 366 -3.97 -14.17 1.43
N SER A 367 -3.09 -13.87 2.37
CA SER A 367 -3.28 -14.15 3.79
C SER A 367 -4.26 -13.16 4.43
N ASP A 368 -4.64 -13.43 5.69
CA ASP A 368 -5.50 -12.53 6.48
C ASP A 368 -4.86 -11.14 6.70
N ASP A 369 -3.52 -11.06 6.64
CA ASP A 369 -2.77 -9.79 6.67
C ASP A 369 -2.76 -9.05 5.32
N GLY A 370 -3.39 -9.62 4.29
CA GLY A 370 -3.48 -9.02 2.96
C GLY A 370 -2.18 -9.06 2.17
N ILE A 371 -1.33 -10.05 2.40
CA ILE A 371 -0.07 -10.31 1.68
C ILE A 371 -0.21 -11.63 0.90
N PRO A 372 0.32 -11.76 -0.33
CA PRO A 372 0.31 -13.03 -1.05
C PRO A 372 0.97 -14.15 -0.24
N LYS A 373 0.36 -15.34 -0.22
CA LYS A 373 0.88 -16.49 0.55
C LYS A 373 2.22 -17.01 0.00
N ASN A 374 2.42 -16.91 -1.32
CA ASN A 374 3.66 -17.31 -1.96
C ASN A 374 4.74 -16.23 -1.81
N PRO A 375 5.98 -16.59 -1.44
CA PRO A 375 7.06 -15.62 -1.31
C PRO A 375 7.53 -15.11 -2.68
N PHE A 376 8.16 -13.94 -2.68
CA PHE A 376 8.91 -13.45 -3.84
C PHE A 376 9.97 -14.48 -4.28
N PRO A 377 10.17 -14.74 -5.58
CA PRO A 377 9.60 -14.02 -6.74
C PRO A 377 8.30 -14.60 -7.30
N ASN A 378 7.65 -15.54 -6.61
CA ASN A 378 6.49 -16.28 -7.14
C ASN A 378 5.15 -15.79 -6.56
N GLY A 379 5.17 -14.70 -5.77
CA GLY A 379 3.99 -14.14 -5.09
C GLY A 379 3.07 -13.28 -5.96
N TRP A 380 3.38 -13.05 -7.23
CA TRP A 380 2.65 -12.10 -8.09
C TRP A 380 1.48 -12.73 -8.87
N LYS A 381 1.42 -14.05 -9.00
CA LYS A 381 0.41 -14.77 -9.79
C LYS A 381 -0.46 -15.67 -8.92
N GLY A 382 -1.76 -15.44 -8.95
CA GLY A 382 -2.77 -16.32 -8.38
C GLY A 382 -3.53 -17.09 -9.46
N GLU A 383 -4.56 -17.80 -9.02
CA GLU A 383 -5.48 -18.52 -9.91
C GLU A 383 -6.53 -17.57 -10.52
N ALA A 384 -7.29 -18.08 -11.49
CA ALA A 384 -8.45 -17.39 -12.06
C ALA A 384 -8.16 -15.96 -12.59
N GLY A 385 -6.93 -15.69 -13.03
CA GLY A 385 -6.56 -14.37 -13.55
C GLY A 385 -6.36 -13.29 -12.48
N LEU A 386 -6.14 -13.68 -11.22
CA LEU A 386 -5.77 -12.79 -10.13
C LEU A 386 -4.26 -12.54 -10.10
N TYR A 387 -3.85 -11.29 -9.94
CA TYR A 387 -2.45 -10.90 -9.84
C TYR A 387 -2.22 -9.95 -8.66
N ALA A 388 -1.03 -9.99 -8.05
CA ALA A 388 -0.61 -9.09 -6.99
C ALA A 388 0.66 -8.35 -7.40
N VAL A 389 0.70 -7.03 -7.18
CA VAL A 389 1.85 -6.20 -7.56
C VAL A 389 2.25 -5.26 -6.43
N GLY A 390 3.51 -5.35 -6.02
CA GLY A 390 4.08 -4.50 -4.98
C GLY A 390 3.83 -4.99 -3.55
N PHE A 391 3.71 -6.31 -3.38
CA PHE A 391 3.63 -6.99 -2.08
C PHE A 391 4.90 -7.79 -1.75
N THR A 392 5.99 -7.52 -2.46
CA THR A 392 7.26 -8.25 -2.36
C THR A 392 8.05 -7.98 -1.09
N ARG A 393 7.70 -6.93 -0.32
CA ARG A 393 8.51 -6.36 0.76
C ARG A 393 9.93 -5.92 0.32
N LYS A 394 10.13 -5.73 -0.98
CA LYS A 394 11.40 -5.26 -1.60
C LYS A 394 11.29 -3.82 -2.13
N GLY A 395 10.26 -3.08 -1.74
CA GLY A 395 10.05 -1.69 -2.15
C GLY A 395 9.74 -1.56 -3.64
N LEU A 396 10.05 -0.38 -4.21
CA LEU A 396 9.76 -0.05 -5.61
C LEU A 396 10.43 -0.99 -6.60
N PHE A 397 11.65 -1.44 -6.34
CA PHE A 397 12.33 -2.44 -7.17
C PHE A 397 11.52 -3.74 -7.29
N GLY A 398 10.99 -4.26 -6.18
CA GLY A 398 10.17 -5.46 -6.20
C GLY A 398 8.83 -5.23 -6.90
N ALA A 399 8.21 -4.07 -6.71
CA ALA A 399 6.98 -3.69 -7.43
C ALA A 399 7.21 -3.64 -8.95
N SER A 400 8.36 -3.12 -9.40
CA SER A 400 8.77 -3.11 -10.81
C SER A 400 8.92 -4.53 -11.38
N LEU A 401 9.50 -5.47 -10.62
CA LEU A 401 9.63 -6.86 -11.05
C LEU A 401 8.27 -7.55 -11.18
N ASP A 402 7.42 -7.45 -10.17
CA ASP A 402 6.05 -7.99 -10.22
C ASP A 402 5.29 -7.41 -11.43
N ALA A 403 5.38 -6.09 -11.63
CA ALA A 403 4.67 -5.40 -12.70
C ALA A 403 5.07 -5.89 -14.09
N MET A 404 6.37 -6.11 -14.33
CA MET A 404 6.86 -6.65 -15.59
C MET A 404 6.38 -8.09 -15.81
N SER A 405 6.43 -8.94 -14.78
CA SER A 405 5.95 -10.33 -14.87
C SER A 405 4.44 -10.40 -15.14
N VAL A 406 3.65 -9.59 -14.43
CA VAL A 406 2.19 -9.51 -14.61
C VAL A 406 1.82 -9.00 -16.00
N ALA A 407 2.42 -7.89 -16.44
CA ALA A 407 2.13 -7.32 -17.76
C ALA A 407 2.47 -8.32 -18.88
N HIS A 408 3.60 -9.04 -18.76
CA HIS A 408 4.00 -10.05 -19.73
C HIS A 408 3.02 -11.24 -19.78
N ASP A 409 2.63 -11.79 -18.62
CA ASP A 409 1.69 -12.92 -18.57
C ASP A 409 0.32 -12.55 -19.15
N ILE A 410 -0.22 -11.39 -18.76
CA ILE A 410 -1.49 -10.89 -19.31
C ILE A 410 -1.39 -10.65 -20.81
N ALA A 411 -0.30 -10.05 -21.30
CA ALA A 411 -0.11 -9.80 -22.72
C ALA A 411 -0.05 -11.09 -23.55
N ASN A 412 0.60 -12.13 -23.05
CA ASN A 412 0.64 -13.43 -23.72
C ASN A 412 -0.77 -14.04 -23.81
N ARG A 413 -1.51 -14.06 -22.70
CA ARG A 413 -2.90 -14.54 -22.67
C ARG A 413 -3.81 -13.73 -23.61
N TRP A 414 -3.67 -12.41 -23.61
CA TRP A 414 -4.42 -11.52 -24.51
C TRP A 414 -4.17 -11.82 -25.99
N LYS A 415 -2.91 -12.06 -26.37
CA LYS A 415 -2.53 -12.41 -27.75
C LYS A 415 -3.09 -13.77 -28.17
N GLU A 416 -3.07 -14.77 -27.29
CA GLU A 416 -3.63 -16.10 -27.54
C GLU A 416 -5.15 -16.03 -27.79
N GLU A 417 -5.87 -15.31 -26.93
CA GLU A 417 -7.32 -15.13 -27.08
C GLU A 417 -7.67 -14.35 -28.36
N SER A 418 -6.94 -13.28 -28.65
CA SER A 418 -7.12 -12.49 -29.86
C SER A 418 -6.88 -13.31 -31.13
N LYS A 419 -5.89 -14.21 -31.13
CA LYS A 419 -5.66 -15.16 -32.23
C LYS A 419 -6.81 -16.14 -32.38
N GLN A 420 -7.33 -16.68 -31.27
CA GLN A 420 -8.45 -17.62 -31.29
C GLN A 420 -9.73 -16.98 -31.82
N GLN A 421 -10.07 -15.75 -31.38
CA GLN A 421 -11.22 -15.01 -31.90
C GLN A 421 -11.11 -14.75 -33.41
N LYS A 422 -9.93 -14.35 -33.91
CA LYS A 422 -9.69 -14.17 -35.36
C LYS A 422 -9.89 -15.47 -36.14
N LYS A 423 -9.44 -16.62 -35.61
CA LYS A 423 -9.68 -17.93 -36.22
C LYS A 423 -11.17 -18.29 -36.26
N THR A 424 -11.90 -18.08 -35.17
CA THR A 424 -13.36 -18.35 -35.11
C THR A 424 -14.14 -17.44 -36.07
N ALA A 425 -13.80 -16.15 -36.13
CA ALA A 425 -14.42 -15.20 -37.06
C ALA A 425 -14.14 -15.58 -38.52
N ALA A 426 -12.90 -15.92 -38.86
CA ALA A 426 -12.52 -16.39 -40.20
C ALA A 426 -13.26 -17.70 -40.59
N ALA A 427 -13.41 -18.64 -39.65
CA ALA A 427 -14.16 -19.87 -39.88
C ALA A 427 -15.65 -19.62 -40.12
N ARG A 428 -16.27 -18.69 -39.37
CA ARG A 428 -17.67 -18.27 -39.60
C ARG A 428 -17.84 -17.58 -40.94
N HIS A 429 -16.91 -16.72 -41.34
CA HIS A 429 -16.96 -16.02 -42.62
C HIS A 429 -16.82 -16.99 -43.80
N ARG A 430 -15.91 -17.97 -43.72
CA ARG A 430 -15.80 -19.04 -44.74
C ARG A 430 -17.07 -19.87 -44.88
N ARG A 431 -17.76 -20.19 -43.78
CA ARG A 431 -19.05 -20.90 -43.82
C ARG A 431 -20.19 -20.07 -44.44
N CYS A 432 -20.14 -18.74 -44.32
CA CYS A 432 -21.14 -17.87 -44.94
C CYS A 432 -20.89 -17.73 -46.45
N ILE A 433 -19.64 -17.74 -46.90
CA ILE A 433 -19.29 -17.66 -48.34
C ILE A 433 -19.58 -19.00 -49.04
N SER A 434 -19.46 -20.15 -48.37
CA SER A 434 -19.78 -21.46 -48.96
C SER A 434 -21.28 -21.76 -49.11
N HIS A 435 -22.16 -20.81 -48.78
CA HIS A 435 -23.62 -20.90 -48.91
C HIS A 435 -24.21 -19.94 -49.95
N PHE A 436 -23.37 -19.31 -50.78
CA PHE A 436 -23.78 -18.51 -51.94
C PHE A 436 -23.32 -19.16 -53.25
#